data_AF-A0A286G3K0-F1
#
_entry.id   AF-A0A286G3K0-F1
#
_cell.length_a   1.000
_cell.length_b   1.000
_cell.length_c   1.000
_cell.angle_alpha   90.00
_cell.angle_beta   90.00
_cell.angle_gamma   90.00
#
_symmetry.space_group_name_H-M   'P 1'
#
loop_
_entity.id
_entity.type
_entity.pdbx_description
1 polymer ?
#
loop_
_entity_poly.entity_id
_entity_poly.type
_entity_poly.pdbx_seq_one_letter_code
_entity_poly.pdbx_strand_id
1 'polypeptide(L)'
;MPVPTTKKPPPPAAAAGDGNERRTCPELRIHAQKGYEVLLALLEKAGRGDFIDKLGNRRKVDDVLADLPEVVPALLDMGWELRATPQFAPLFKAADGSGTVTDRRTPIAPCGRSFDEVVRAHLMGATRIYLERLERAWAEKEAKREAARHAKEEARERKSLGGRLSVATRKLLSGDPVFEARDFRDKYPGHGVYVLIKPYLREEWQFTMVRAYGRLRTRQAEALGSLITFFKTPEELEPVLALKSADISVVRGVARAFAEVKLGVRDGKANKSRSKTSAAEQRKLDEMEPQIAELESATFESLVTHHSVGLQTILKQGASVDQLVRRLTPIFGDEVWRLFAEPDRLRNVMNVPEHVAPALGRLCQHVPPTISRMVEQIANRELGRDLLVFAAEEFGEDDFARFLNDEERLKIWQAIPGKFNNSFNYQPDALPGSGSVRNAEDLRMVCAGLFESLRKGQLEKFG
;
A
#
# COMPACT_ATOMS: atom_id res chain seq x y z
N MET A 1 -45.81 -22.68 -2.84
CA MET A 1 -45.67 -21.40 -3.57
C MET A 1 -44.20 -21.04 -3.59
N PRO A 2 -43.56 -20.93 -4.77
CA PRO A 2 -42.13 -20.66 -4.85
C PRO A 2 -41.83 -19.18 -4.56
N VAL A 3 -40.83 -18.97 -3.72
CA VAL A 3 -40.30 -17.66 -3.29
C VAL A 3 -39.61 -16.98 -4.49
N PRO A 4 -39.87 -15.70 -4.79
CA PRO A 4 -39.22 -15.00 -5.89
C PRO A 4 -37.75 -14.74 -5.54
N THR A 5 -36.85 -15.21 -6.39
CA THR A 5 -35.42 -14.92 -6.33
C THR A 5 -35.18 -13.44 -6.61
N THR A 6 -34.67 -12.72 -5.62
CA THR A 6 -34.20 -11.34 -5.77
C THR A 6 -32.98 -11.35 -6.70
N LYS A 7 -33.20 -10.87 -7.94
CA LYS A 7 -32.11 -10.57 -8.87
C LYS A 7 -31.16 -9.58 -8.21
N LYS A 8 -29.90 -9.99 -8.06
CA LYS A 8 -28.77 -9.12 -7.76
C LYS A 8 -28.81 -7.92 -8.72
N PRO A 9 -28.81 -6.66 -8.24
CA PRO A 9 -28.81 -5.53 -9.14
C PRO A 9 -27.56 -5.59 -10.02
N PRO A 10 -27.68 -5.28 -11.32
CA PRO A 10 -26.51 -5.19 -12.18
C PRO A 10 -25.53 -4.15 -11.61
N PRO A 11 -24.21 -4.33 -11.81
CA PRO A 11 -23.25 -3.31 -11.43
C PRO A 11 -23.69 -1.97 -12.05
N PRO A 12 -23.51 -0.84 -11.34
CA PRO A 12 -23.93 0.46 -11.84
C PRO A 12 -23.33 0.64 -13.22
N ALA A 13 -24.19 0.89 -14.21
CA ALA A 13 -23.78 1.25 -15.54
C ALA A 13 -22.74 2.35 -15.40
N ALA A 14 -21.52 2.08 -15.88
CA ALA A 14 -20.48 3.08 -15.98
C ALA A 14 -21.12 4.32 -16.58
N ALA A 15 -21.18 5.40 -15.79
CA ALA A 15 -21.72 6.66 -16.25
C ALA A 15 -20.95 6.99 -17.53
N ALA A 16 -21.64 6.87 -18.66
CA ALA A 16 -21.19 7.30 -19.96
C ALA A 16 -21.18 8.84 -19.92
N GLY A 17 -20.18 9.40 -19.25
CA GLY A 17 -19.97 10.83 -19.09
C GLY A 17 -18.48 11.11 -19.25
N ASP A 18 -18.14 12.14 -20.01
CA ASP A 18 -16.80 12.70 -20.25
C ASP A 18 -15.92 12.06 -21.32
N GLY A 19 -16.49 11.20 -22.17
CA GLY A 19 -15.85 10.84 -23.45
C GLY A 19 -15.95 11.91 -24.54
N ASN A 20 -16.85 12.89 -24.38
CA ASN A 20 -17.37 13.70 -25.48
C ASN A 20 -16.73 15.08 -25.67
N GLU A 21 -15.95 15.59 -24.71
CA GLU A 21 -15.40 16.95 -24.82
C GLU A 21 -14.35 17.14 -25.93
N ARG A 22 -13.71 16.05 -26.39
CA ARG A 22 -12.72 16.12 -27.48
C ARG A 22 -13.31 16.17 -28.89
N ARG A 23 -14.62 15.97 -29.04
CA ARG A 23 -15.31 15.90 -30.34
C ARG A 23 -15.99 17.22 -30.75
N THR A 24 -16.08 18.21 -29.86
CA THR A 24 -16.95 19.36 -30.06
C THR A 24 -16.36 20.54 -30.82
N CYS A 25 -15.05 20.62 -31.10
CA CYS A 25 -14.51 21.74 -31.89
C CYS A 25 -13.12 21.46 -32.52
N PRO A 26 -13.05 21.04 -33.80
CA PRO A 26 -11.79 20.82 -34.53
C PRO A 26 -10.88 22.06 -34.57
N GLU A 27 -11.49 23.25 -34.59
CA GLU A 27 -10.78 24.54 -34.66
C GLU A 27 -9.87 24.78 -33.45
N LEU A 28 -10.27 24.32 -32.26
CA LEU A 28 -9.46 24.48 -31.04
C LEU A 28 -8.12 23.76 -31.11
N ARG A 29 -8.05 22.62 -31.81
CA ARG A 29 -6.76 21.91 -32.00
C ARG A 29 -5.82 22.70 -32.90
N ILE A 30 -6.36 23.32 -33.95
CA ILE A 30 -5.59 24.16 -34.86
C ILE A 30 -5.06 25.39 -34.10
N HIS A 31 -5.88 26.00 -33.26
CA HIS A 31 -5.48 27.13 -32.41
C HIS A 31 -4.38 26.74 -31.40
N ALA A 32 -4.53 25.60 -30.72
CA ALA A 32 -3.52 25.11 -29.78
C ALA A 32 -2.18 24.80 -30.49
N GLN A 33 -2.24 24.14 -31.65
CA GLN A 33 -1.06 23.84 -32.46
C GLN A 33 -0.35 25.13 -32.91
N LYS A 34 -1.10 26.12 -33.40
CA LYS A 34 -0.56 27.42 -33.78
C LYS A 34 0.11 28.14 -32.61
N GLY A 35 -0.50 28.10 -31.42
CA GLY A 35 0.10 28.67 -30.22
C GLY A 35 1.43 28.01 -29.84
N TYR A 36 1.50 26.69 -29.94
CA TYR A 36 2.73 25.95 -29.70
C TYR A 36 3.83 26.25 -30.71
N GLU A 37 3.50 26.38 -32.00
CA GLU A 37 4.45 26.77 -33.05
C GLU A 37 5.03 28.17 -32.81
N VAL A 38 4.18 29.14 -32.44
CA VAL A 38 4.63 30.49 -32.09
C VAL A 38 5.55 30.45 -30.85
N LEU A 39 5.18 29.66 -29.83
CA LEU A 39 5.99 29.52 -28.63
C LEU A 39 7.38 28.94 -28.93
N LEU A 40 7.43 27.88 -29.74
CA LEU A 40 8.68 27.26 -30.18
C LEU A 40 9.58 28.26 -30.91
N ALA A 41 9.03 29.02 -31.86
CA ALA A 41 9.78 30.02 -32.61
C ALA A 41 10.34 31.13 -31.71
N LEU A 42 9.57 31.54 -30.68
CA LEU A 42 10.02 32.52 -29.70
C LEU A 42 11.11 31.98 -28.77
N LEU A 43 11.00 30.73 -28.32
CA LEU A 43 12.04 30.06 -27.52
C LEU A 43 13.34 29.91 -28.31
N GLU A 44 13.25 29.51 -29.59
CA GLU A 44 14.38 29.41 -30.52
C GLU A 44 15.05 30.77 -30.70
N LYS A 45 14.26 31.82 -30.95
CA LYS A 45 14.77 33.19 -31.07
C LYS A 45 15.41 33.73 -29.78
N ALA A 46 14.87 33.35 -28.62
CA ALA A 46 15.37 33.77 -27.31
C ALA A 46 16.63 33.00 -26.86
N GLY A 47 17.09 32.01 -27.64
CA GLY A 47 18.28 31.22 -27.29
C GLY A 47 18.06 30.28 -26.10
N ARG A 48 16.82 29.91 -25.79
CA ARG A 48 16.46 28.96 -24.71
C ARG A 48 16.71 27.50 -25.12
N GLY A 49 17.95 27.22 -25.53
CA GLY A 49 18.40 25.90 -25.97
C GLY A 49 18.15 24.82 -24.91
N ASP A 50 18.30 25.18 -23.63
CA ASP A 50 18.01 24.34 -22.46
C ASP A 50 16.61 23.70 -22.51
N PHE A 51 15.61 24.50 -22.89
CA PHE A 51 14.22 24.07 -22.94
C PHE A 51 13.87 23.41 -24.27
N ILE A 52 14.46 23.88 -25.38
CA ILE A 52 14.27 23.29 -26.71
C ILE A 52 14.83 21.87 -26.75
N ASP A 53 16.00 21.65 -26.16
CA ASP A 53 16.63 20.33 -26.05
C ASP A 53 15.73 19.36 -25.26
N LYS A 54 15.03 19.86 -24.22
CA LYS A 54 14.06 19.08 -23.44
C LYS A 54 12.85 18.67 -24.28
N LEU A 55 12.36 19.54 -25.17
CA LEU A 55 11.26 19.22 -26.10
C LEU A 55 11.73 18.26 -27.20
N GLY A 56 12.97 18.39 -27.65
CA GLY A 56 13.56 17.59 -28.72
C GLY A 56 12.84 17.80 -30.05
N ASN A 57 12.55 16.72 -30.78
CA ASN A 57 11.93 16.78 -32.11
C ASN A 57 10.40 16.90 -32.10
N ARG A 58 9.78 17.18 -30.96
CA ARG A 58 8.32 17.19 -30.79
C ARG A 58 7.73 18.50 -31.30
N ARG A 59 7.35 18.52 -32.58
CA ARG A 59 6.79 19.71 -33.24
C ARG A 59 5.27 19.79 -33.19
N LYS A 60 4.58 18.72 -32.78
CA LYS A 60 3.13 18.73 -32.59
C LYS A 60 2.76 18.80 -31.10
N VAL A 61 1.69 19.51 -30.79
CA VAL A 61 1.12 19.59 -29.44
C VAL A 61 0.78 18.20 -28.90
N ASP A 62 0.16 17.37 -29.72
CA ASP A 62 -0.21 16.00 -29.33
C ASP A 62 1.01 15.16 -28.92
N ASP A 63 2.18 15.36 -29.56
CA ASP A 63 3.42 14.66 -29.21
C ASP A 63 3.94 15.10 -27.84
N VAL A 64 3.85 16.39 -27.53
CA VAL A 64 4.24 16.93 -26.21
C VAL A 64 3.29 16.42 -25.13
N LEU A 65 1.98 16.50 -25.36
CA LEU A 65 0.96 15.99 -24.42
C LEU A 65 1.14 14.49 -24.15
N ALA A 66 1.61 13.73 -25.15
CA ALA A 66 1.80 12.28 -25.05
C ALA A 66 3.14 11.84 -24.46
N ASP A 67 4.21 12.63 -24.62
CA ASP A 67 5.58 12.24 -24.27
C ASP A 67 6.08 12.96 -23.01
N LEU A 68 5.71 14.22 -22.85
CA LEU A 68 6.24 15.15 -21.87
C LEU A 68 5.10 15.85 -21.09
N PRO A 69 4.16 15.09 -20.47
CA PRO A 69 3.04 15.68 -19.74
C PRO A 69 3.49 16.64 -18.63
N GLU A 70 4.65 16.40 -18.03
CA GLU A 70 5.25 17.25 -16.98
C GLU A 70 5.71 18.63 -17.48
N VAL A 71 5.90 18.81 -18.79
CA VAL A 71 6.35 20.08 -19.40
C VAL A 71 5.16 20.96 -19.80
N VAL A 72 3.95 20.38 -19.88
CA VAL A 72 2.73 21.06 -20.30
C VAL A 72 2.36 22.27 -19.43
N PRO A 73 2.42 22.21 -18.07
CA PRO A 73 2.12 23.39 -17.25
C PRO A 73 3.02 24.58 -17.59
N ALA A 74 4.33 24.36 -17.67
CA ALA A 74 5.30 25.41 -18.00
C ALA A 74 5.06 26.03 -19.39
N LEU A 75 4.70 25.22 -20.39
CA LEU A 75 4.36 25.72 -21.72
C LEU A 75 3.10 26.61 -21.72
N LEU A 76 2.10 26.23 -20.92
CA LEU A 76 0.87 27.01 -20.79
C LEU A 76 1.12 28.33 -20.09
N ASP A 77 1.89 28.33 -19.00
CA ASP A 77 2.26 29.55 -18.28
C ASP A 77 3.08 30.50 -19.14
N MET A 78 4.06 30.00 -19.90
CA MET A 78 4.78 30.84 -20.87
C MET A 78 3.84 31.45 -21.92
N GLY A 79 2.87 30.66 -22.40
CA GLY A 79 1.83 31.17 -23.32
C GLY A 79 1.00 32.29 -22.69
N TRP A 80 0.66 32.16 -21.41
CA TRP A 80 -0.06 33.19 -20.65
C TRP A 80 0.74 34.48 -20.46
N GLU A 81 2.03 34.36 -20.12
CA GLU A 81 2.92 35.51 -19.98
C GLU A 81 3.08 36.26 -21.30
N LEU A 82 3.14 35.53 -22.42
CA LEU A 82 3.29 36.08 -23.75
C LEU A 82 1.97 36.60 -24.37
N ARG A 83 0.83 36.47 -23.68
CA ARG A 83 -0.51 36.77 -24.26
C ARG A 83 -0.66 38.16 -24.87
N ALA A 84 0.04 39.17 -24.35
CA ALA A 84 -0.01 40.54 -24.85
C ALA A 84 0.90 40.79 -26.08
N THR A 85 1.77 39.83 -26.41
CA THR A 85 2.69 39.93 -27.54
C THR A 85 1.91 39.85 -28.86
N PRO A 86 2.25 40.64 -29.91
CA PRO A 86 1.48 40.66 -31.16
C PRO A 86 1.25 39.29 -31.81
N GLN A 87 2.19 38.37 -31.62
CA GLN A 87 2.13 37.01 -32.17
C GLN A 87 1.16 36.09 -31.40
N PHE A 88 0.94 36.36 -30.11
CA PHE A 88 0.13 35.56 -29.19
C PHE A 88 -1.26 36.17 -28.92
N ALA A 89 -1.38 37.50 -28.98
CA ALA A 89 -2.62 38.24 -28.76
C ALA A 89 -3.84 37.71 -29.54
N PRO A 90 -3.72 37.24 -30.80
CA PRO A 90 -4.85 36.65 -31.52
C PRO A 90 -5.37 35.33 -30.92
N LEU A 91 -4.56 34.61 -30.14
CA LEU A 91 -4.91 33.34 -29.50
C LEU A 91 -5.58 33.53 -28.14
N PHE A 92 -5.45 34.72 -27.55
CA PHE A 92 -6.01 35.09 -26.25
C PHE A 92 -7.08 36.19 -26.39
N LYS A 93 -7.90 36.15 -27.44
CA LYS A 93 -8.99 37.12 -27.60
C LYS A 93 -10.10 36.84 -26.59
N ALA A 94 -10.63 37.88 -25.97
CA ALA A 94 -11.77 37.76 -25.08
C ALA A 94 -13.03 37.33 -25.86
N ALA A 95 -13.86 36.48 -25.26
CA ALA A 95 -15.06 35.95 -25.89
C ALA A 95 -16.11 37.03 -26.24
N ASP A 96 -16.10 38.14 -25.50
CA ASP A 96 -16.97 39.30 -25.72
C ASP A 96 -16.45 40.26 -26.81
N GLY A 97 -15.29 40.00 -27.40
CA GLY A 97 -14.68 40.85 -28.42
C GLY A 97 -13.96 42.09 -27.87
N SER A 98 -13.82 42.25 -26.56
CA SER A 98 -13.21 43.42 -25.90
C SER A 98 -11.69 43.58 -26.13
N GLY A 99 -11.05 42.63 -26.84
CA GLY A 99 -9.63 42.67 -27.15
C GLY A 99 -8.90 41.42 -26.64
N THR A 100 -7.66 41.57 -26.18
CA THR A 100 -6.87 40.48 -25.59
C THR A 100 -7.21 40.33 -24.11
N VAL A 101 -7.38 39.08 -23.66
CA VAL A 101 -7.65 38.74 -22.27
C VAL A 101 -6.50 39.16 -21.36
N THR A 102 -6.82 39.92 -20.32
CA THR A 102 -5.85 40.40 -19.31
C THR A 102 -5.91 39.61 -18.00
N ASP A 103 -7.06 39.04 -17.64
CA ASP A 103 -7.30 38.26 -16.41
C ASP A 103 -7.56 36.77 -16.71
N ARG A 104 -7.04 35.86 -15.87
CA ARG A 104 -7.12 34.40 -16.05
C ARG A 104 -8.56 33.90 -16.05
N ARG A 105 -9.48 34.63 -15.42
CA ARG A 105 -10.90 34.27 -15.31
C ARG A 105 -11.73 34.72 -16.51
N THR A 106 -11.22 35.61 -17.36
CA THR A 106 -11.95 36.08 -18.53
C THR A 106 -12.03 34.96 -19.58
N PRO A 107 -13.24 34.66 -20.11
CA PRO A 107 -13.40 33.67 -21.16
C PRO A 107 -12.63 33.99 -22.45
N ILE A 108 -11.95 32.99 -23.00
CA ILE A 108 -11.13 33.07 -24.21
C ILE A 108 -11.89 32.51 -25.42
N ALA A 109 -11.96 33.28 -26.51
CA ALA A 109 -12.51 32.85 -27.79
C ALA A 109 -11.59 31.83 -28.50
N PRO A 110 -12.15 30.86 -29.25
CA PRO A 110 -13.58 30.60 -29.46
C PRO A 110 -14.19 29.64 -28.44
N CYS A 111 -13.39 29.08 -27.51
CA CYS A 111 -13.87 28.04 -26.58
C CYS A 111 -14.80 28.54 -25.47
N GLY A 112 -14.79 29.84 -25.16
CA GLY A 112 -15.57 30.42 -24.06
C GLY A 112 -15.14 29.96 -22.66
N ARG A 113 -13.96 29.32 -22.54
CA ARG A 113 -13.39 28.88 -21.26
C ARG A 113 -12.42 29.94 -20.75
N SER A 114 -12.34 30.10 -19.44
CA SER A 114 -11.28 30.84 -18.77
C SER A 114 -9.92 30.17 -18.98
N PHE A 115 -8.82 30.89 -18.75
CA PHE A 115 -7.49 30.32 -18.90
C PHE A 115 -7.25 29.14 -17.94
N ASP A 116 -7.73 29.24 -16.70
CA ASP A 116 -7.58 28.17 -15.71
C ASP A 116 -8.35 26.89 -16.11
N GLU A 117 -9.51 27.03 -16.74
CA GLU A 117 -10.26 25.90 -17.31
C GLU A 117 -9.54 25.30 -18.52
N VAL A 118 -8.92 26.14 -19.37
CA VAL A 118 -8.09 25.68 -20.49
C VAL A 118 -6.88 24.90 -19.97
N VAL A 119 -6.19 25.40 -18.95
CA VAL A 119 -5.06 24.72 -18.32
C VAL A 119 -5.49 23.36 -17.79
N ARG A 120 -6.54 23.31 -16.96
CA ARG A 120 -7.07 22.06 -16.41
C ARG A 120 -7.44 21.06 -17.50
N ALA A 121 -8.07 21.52 -18.58
CA ALA A 121 -8.44 20.65 -19.72
C ALA A 121 -7.21 20.08 -20.44
N HIS A 122 -6.15 20.87 -20.64
CA HIS A 122 -4.91 20.40 -21.25
C HIS A 122 -4.17 19.42 -20.36
N LEU A 123 -4.09 19.68 -19.04
CA LEU A 123 -3.43 18.79 -18.08
C LEU A 123 -4.13 17.44 -17.95
N MET A 124 -5.47 17.45 -17.85
CA MET A 124 -6.29 16.22 -17.91
C MET A 124 -6.12 15.49 -19.25
N GLY A 125 -6.11 16.24 -20.35
CA GLY A 125 -5.91 15.72 -21.70
C GLY A 125 -4.54 15.07 -21.89
N ALA A 126 -3.47 15.69 -21.37
CA ALA A 126 -2.10 15.17 -21.39
C ALA A 126 -2.02 13.86 -20.60
N THR A 127 -2.55 13.87 -19.37
CA THR A 127 -2.60 12.68 -18.50
C THR A 127 -3.29 11.51 -19.19
N ARG A 128 -4.47 11.77 -19.78
CA ARG A 128 -5.22 10.75 -20.52
C ARG A 128 -4.42 10.21 -21.71
N ILE A 129 -3.86 11.07 -22.55
CA ILE A 129 -3.09 10.64 -23.74
C ILE A 129 -1.89 9.80 -23.32
N TYR A 130 -1.14 10.27 -22.31
CA TYR A 130 0.03 9.57 -21.81
C TYR A 130 -0.31 8.15 -21.37
N LEU A 131 -1.35 7.98 -20.55
CA LEU A 131 -1.80 6.67 -20.08
C LEU A 131 -2.33 5.77 -21.21
N GLU A 132 -3.17 6.31 -22.11
CA GLU A 132 -3.64 5.57 -23.28
C GLU A 132 -2.50 5.14 -24.21
N ARG A 133 -1.42 5.93 -24.31
CA ARG A 133 -0.25 5.58 -25.10
C ARG A 133 0.53 4.43 -24.47
N LEU A 134 0.72 4.43 -23.14
CA LEU A 134 1.35 3.31 -22.45
C LEU A 134 0.58 2.01 -22.69
N GLU A 135 -0.75 2.09 -22.63
CA GLU A 135 -1.65 0.96 -22.93
C GLU A 135 -1.48 0.46 -24.37
N ARG A 136 -1.52 1.36 -25.37
CA ARG A 136 -1.33 1.01 -26.78
C ARG A 136 0.05 0.41 -27.04
N ALA A 137 1.10 1.02 -26.50
CA ALA A 137 2.48 0.54 -26.65
C ALA A 137 2.68 -0.85 -26.02
N TRP A 138 2.01 -1.13 -24.89
CA TRP A 138 2.01 -2.46 -24.29
C TRP A 138 1.25 -3.47 -25.17
N ALA A 139 0.07 -3.10 -25.63
CA ALA A 139 -0.79 -3.95 -26.45
C ALA A 139 -0.13 -4.32 -27.80
N GLU A 140 0.55 -3.38 -28.45
CA GLU A 140 1.36 -3.64 -29.66
C GLU A 140 2.51 -4.62 -29.40
N LYS A 141 3.19 -4.50 -28.25
CA LYS A 141 4.26 -5.44 -27.87
C LYS A 141 3.69 -6.84 -27.62
N GLU A 142 2.53 -6.95 -26.99
CA GLU A 142 1.91 -8.23 -26.69
C GLU A 142 1.35 -8.92 -27.94
N ALA A 143 0.73 -8.16 -28.85
CA ALA A 143 0.32 -8.66 -30.16
C ALA A 143 1.51 -9.22 -30.97
N LYS A 144 2.65 -8.52 -30.99
CA LYS A 144 3.88 -9.00 -31.63
C LYS A 144 4.44 -10.26 -30.97
N ARG A 145 4.38 -10.36 -29.64
CA ARG A 145 4.83 -11.54 -28.89
C ARG A 145 3.95 -12.75 -29.17
N GLU A 146 2.63 -12.57 -29.20
CA GLU A 146 1.68 -13.64 -29.48
C GLU A 146 1.82 -14.14 -30.92
N ALA A 147 1.93 -13.22 -31.89
CA ALA A 147 2.22 -13.56 -33.28
C ALA A 147 3.54 -14.34 -33.42
N ALA A 148 4.59 -13.94 -32.70
CA ALA A 148 5.87 -14.65 -32.69
C ALA A 148 5.78 -16.03 -32.01
N ARG A 149 4.97 -16.17 -30.94
CA ARG A 149 4.73 -17.47 -30.28
C ARG A 149 3.99 -18.41 -31.21
N HIS A 150 2.93 -17.93 -31.84
CA HIS A 150 2.14 -18.69 -32.82
C HIS A 150 3.00 -19.12 -34.02
N ALA A 151 3.82 -18.23 -34.58
CA ALA A 151 4.73 -18.58 -35.66
C ALA A 151 5.75 -19.66 -35.27
N LYS A 152 6.25 -19.65 -34.02
CA LYS A 152 7.13 -20.71 -33.49
C LYS A 152 6.41 -22.03 -33.29
N GLU A 153 5.18 -22.00 -32.79
CA GLU A 153 4.32 -23.19 -32.63
C GLU A 153 4.01 -23.81 -34.00
N GLU A 154 3.58 -23.02 -34.98
CA GLU A 154 3.37 -23.48 -36.35
C GLU A 154 4.65 -24.05 -36.97
N ALA A 155 5.79 -23.39 -36.80
CA ALA A 155 7.07 -23.88 -37.31
C ALA A 155 7.47 -25.22 -36.65
N ARG A 156 7.12 -25.44 -35.38
CA ARG A 156 7.35 -26.70 -34.68
C ARG A 156 6.40 -27.80 -35.18
N GLU A 157 5.12 -27.50 -35.35
CA GLU A 157 4.12 -28.45 -35.88
C GLU A 157 4.46 -28.87 -37.32
N ARG A 158 4.94 -27.93 -38.15
CA ARG A 158 5.36 -28.20 -39.54
C ARG A 158 6.61 -29.08 -39.68
N LYS A 159 7.28 -29.46 -38.58
CA LYS A 159 8.43 -30.38 -38.62
C LYS A 159 8.03 -31.82 -38.94
N SER A 160 6.77 -32.21 -38.75
CA SER A 160 6.26 -33.53 -39.13
C SER A 160 5.30 -33.47 -40.33
N LEU A 161 5.22 -34.55 -41.11
CA LEU A 161 4.29 -34.66 -42.24
C LEU A 161 2.81 -34.50 -41.80
N GLY A 162 2.42 -35.14 -40.69
CA GLY A 162 1.08 -35.01 -40.12
C GLY A 162 0.78 -33.59 -39.60
N GLY A 163 1.77 -32.91 -39.03
CA GLY A 163 1.63 -31.53 -38.58
C GLY A 163 1.55 -30.51 -39.73
N ARG A 164 2.26 -30.74 -40.85
CA ARG A 164 2.11 -29.91 -42.07
C ARG A 164 0.69 -29.96 -42.62
N LEU A 165 0.11 -31.16 -42.70
CA LEU A 165 -1.27 -31.36 -43.14
C LEU A 165 -2.23 -30.67 -42.16
N SER A 166 -2.12 -30.92 -40.85
CA SER A 166 -2.97 -30.29 -39.84
C SER A 166 -2.95 -28.75 -39.89
N VAL A 167 -1.77 -28.13 -39.98
CA VAL A 167 -1.65 -26.67 -40.08
C VAL A 167 -2.24 -26.14 -41.38
N ALA A 168 -2.04 -26.83 -42.51
CA ALA A 168 -2.62 -26.45 -43.79
C ALA A 168 -4.15 -26.53 -43.77
N THR A 169 -4.73 -27.61 -43.22
CA THR A 169 -6.19 -27.75 -43.08
C THR A 169 -6.77 -26.70 -42.13
N ARG A 170 -6.07 -26.38 -41.02
CA ARG A 170 -6.49 -25.35 -40.07
C ARG A 170 -6.54 -23.96 -40.71
N LYS A 171 -5.51 -23.59 -41.48
CA LYS A 171 -5.48 -22.31 -42.22
C LYS A 171 -6.58 -22.22 -43.29
N LEU A 172 -6.88 -23.34 -43.95
CA LEU A 172 -7.95 -23.40 -44.97
C LEU A 172 -9.34 -23.25 -44.35
N LEU A 173 -9.56 -23.80 -43.15
CA LEU A 173 -10.86 -23.76 -42.46
C LEU A 173 -11.09 -22.49 -41.63
N SER A 174 -10.05 -21.94 -41.03
CA SER A 174 -10.17 -20.83 -40.04
C SER A 174 -9.41 -19.56 -40.40
N GLY A 175 -8.69 -19.55 -41.53
CA GLY A 175 -7.81 -18.44 -41.91
C GLY A 175 -6.52 -18.39 -41.09
N ASP A 176 -5.66 -17.41 -41.40
CA ASP A 176 -4.53 -17.07 -40.54
C ASP A 176 -5.00 -16.22 -39.36
N PRO A 177 -4.65 -16.56 -38.11
CA PRO A 177 -5.03 -15.74 -36.96
C PRO A 177 -4.36 -14.37 -37.06
N VAL A 178 -5.18 -13.32 -37.03
CA VAL A 178 -4.73 -11.92 -36.96
C VAL A 178 -4.68 -11.52 -35.49
N PHE A 179 -3.49 -11.14 -35.01
CA PHE A 179 -3.30 -10.65 -33.65
C PHE A 179 -3.34 -9.11 -33.67
N GLU A 180 -4.51 -8.52 -33.47
CA GLU A 180 -4.64 -7.07 -33.44
C GLU A 180 -4.28 -6.51 -32.06
N ALA A 181 -3.57 -5.38 -32.01
CA ALA A 181 -3.25 -4.71 -30.74
C ALA A 181 -4.50 -4.37 -29.92
N ARG A 182 -5.63 -4.11 -30.57
CA ARG A 182 -6.90 -3.79 -29.90
C ARG A 182 -7.36 -4.89 -28.95
N ASP A 183 -7.15 -6.16 -29.30
CA ASP A 183 -7.60 -7.33 -28.52
C ASP A 183 -6.82 -7.53 -27.21
N PHE A 184 -5.66 -6.87 -27.09
CA PHE A 184 -4.82 -6.93 -25.91
C PHE A 184 -5.04 -5.75 -24.97
N ARG A 185 -5.66 -4.66 -25.42
CA ARG A 185 -5.80 -3.42 -24.62
C ARG A 185 -6.44 -3.65 -23.25
N ASP A 186 -7.51 -4.45 -23.20
CA ASP A 186 -8.24 -4.75 -21.96
C ASP A 186 -7.43 -5.64 -20.99
N LYS A 187 -6.35 -6.27 -21.47
CA LYS A 187 -5.42 -7.09 -20.66
C LYS A 187 -4.29 -6.26 -20.06
N TYR A 188 -4.14 -4.98 -20.44
CA TYR A 188 -3.10 -4.13 -19.90
C TYR A 188 -3.30 -3.94 -18.38
N PRO A 189 -2.28 -4.18 -17.53
CA PRO A 189 -2.44 -4.08 -16.08
C PRO A 189 -2.87 -2.70 -15.55
N GLY A 190 -2.62 -1.64 -16.30
CA GLY A 190 -3.03 -0.26 -15.99
C GLY A 190 -4.27 0.20 -16.76
N HIS A 191 -5.01 -0.71 -17.40
CA HIS A 191 -6.21 -0.37 -18.15
C HIS A 191 -7.26 0.28 -17.23
N GLY A 192 -7.72 1.49 -17.58
CA GLY A 192 -8.69 2.22 -16.78
C GLY A 192 -8.10 3.02 -15.59
N VAL A 193 -6.78 3.02 -15.37
CA VAL A 193 -6.14 3.83 -14.31
C VAL A 193 -6.51 5.30 -14.41
N TYR A 194 -6.58 5.87 -15.61
CA TYR A 194 -7.00 7.26 -15.80
C TYR A 194 -8.36 7.56 -15.17
N VAL A 195 -9.34 6.67 -15.35
CA VAL A 195 -10.71 6.85 -14.84
C VAL A 195 -10.71 6.87 -13.31
N LEU A 196 -9.87 6.05 -12.70
CA LEU A 196 -9.73 5.94 -11.24
C LEU A 196 -9.03 7.16 -10.63
N ILE A 197 -7.99 7.68 -11.28
CA ILE A 197 -7.21 8.81 -10.73
C ILE A 197 -7.85 10.16 -11.05
N LYS A 198 -8.62 10.28 -12.13
CA LYS A 198 -9.22 11.54 -12.61
C LYS A 198 -9.94 12.35 -11.51
N PRO A 199 -10.76 11.77 -10.62
CA PRO A 199 -11.43 12.53 -9.55
C PRO A 199 -10.49 13.23 -8.57
N TYR A 200 -9.24 12.74 -8.49
CA TYR A 200 -8.21 13.21 -7.58
C TYR A 200 -7.24 14.21 -8.20
N LEU A 201 -7.25 14.38 -9.53
CA LEU A 201 -6.42 15.35 -10.26
C LEU A 201 -7.04 16.75 -10.24
N ARG A 202 -6.94 17.46 -9.11
CA ARG A 202 -7.53 18.79 -8.89
C ARG A 202 -6.50 19.92 -8.88
N GLU A 203 -5.31 19.61 -8.38
CA GLU A 203 -4.21 20.54 -8.15
C GLU A 203 -3.11 20.38 -9.20
N GLU A 204 -2.41 21.47 -9.51
CA GLU A 204 -1.39 21.49 -10.56
C GLU A 204 -0.24 20.51 -10.29
N TRP A 205 0.23 20.43 -9.04
CA TRP A 205 1.32 19.54 -8.66
C TRP A 205 1.01 18.06 -8.94
N GLN A 206 -0.25 17.66 -8.95
CA GLN A 206 -0.64 16.27 -9.23
C GLN A 206 -0.38 15.88 -10.69
N PHE A 207 -0.29 16.86 -11.59
CA PHE A 207 0.02 16.61 -12.99
C PHE A 207 1.53 16.41 -13.24
N THR A 208 2.39 16.77 -12.29
CA THR A 208 3.82 16.38 -12.35
C THR A 208 4.00 14.88 -12.06
N MET A 209 3.05 14.27 -11.35
CA MET A 209 3.04 12.86 -10.96
C MET A 209 2.53 11.91 -12.06
N VAL A 210 2.12 12.41 -13.23
CA VAL A 210 1.49 11.61 -14.31
C VAL A 210 2.31 10.39 -14.70
N ARG A 211 3.63 10.52 -14.78
CA ARG A 211 4.52 9.38 -15.10
C ARG A 211 4.52 8.33 -14.00
N ALA A 212 4.51 8.75 -12.75
CA ALA A 212 4.43 7.86 -11.59
C ALA A 212 3.07 7.15 -11.55
N TYR A 213 1.97 7.88 -11.78
CA TYR A 213 0.63 7.29 -11.91
C TYR A 213 0.52 6.30 -13.06
N GLY A 214 1.22 6.53 -14.18
CA GLY A 214 1.26 5.59 -15.30
C GLY A 214 1.95 4.27 -15.03
N ARG A 215 2.64 4.14 -13.89
CA ARG A 215 3.21 2.86 -13.43
C ARG A 215 2.26 2.07 -12.55
N LEU A 216 1.16 2.67 -12.10
CA LEU A 216 0.15 1.99 -11.30
C LEU A 216 -0.59 0.95 -12.15
N ARG A 217 -0.92 -0.16 -11.51
CA ARG A 217 -1.92 -1.12 -11.97
C ARG A 217 -3.30 -0.66 -11.55
N THR A 218 -4.34 -1.06 -12.27
CA THR A 218 -5.73 -0.72 -11.97
C THR A 218 -6.11 -1.08 -10.54
N ARG A 219 -5.77 -2.30 -10.08
CA ARG A 219 -6.01 -2.73 -8.69
C ARG A 219 -5.25 -1.91 -7.65
N GLN A 220 -4.05 -1.41 -7.97
CA GLN A 220 -3.31 -0.52 -7.07
C GLN A 220 -4.03 0.84 -6.98
N ALA A 221 -4.43 1.41 -8.12
CA ALA A 221 -5.15 2.67 -8.16
C ALA A 221 -6.53 2.59 -7.45
N GLU A 222 -7.27 1.49 -7.61
CA GLU A 222 -8.52 1.20 -6.88
C GLU A 222 -8.29 1.12 -5.38
N ALA A 223 -7.24 0.42 -4.96
CA ALA A 223 -6.94 0.22 -3.54
C ALA A 223 -6.52 1.52 -2.85
N LEU A 224 -5.81 2.40 -3.56
CA LEU A 224 -5.37 3.70 -3.05
C LEU A 224 -6.50 4.73 -3.03
N GLY A 225 -7.35 4.79 -4.06
CA GLY A 225 -8.44 5.76 -4.13
C GLY A 225 -7.95 7.19 -3.83
N SER A 226 -8.51 7.82 -2.80
CA SER A 226 -8.16 9.18 -2.37
C SER A 226 -6.73 9.33 -1.84
N LEU A 227 -6.09 8.24 -1.41
CA LEU A 227 -4.71 8.26 -0.91
C LEU A 227 -3.70 8.66 -1.98
N ILE A 228 -4.07 8.57 -3.26
CA ILE A 228 -3.25 9.09 -4.36
C ILE A 228 -2.90 10.57 -4.15
N THR A 229 -3.76 11.33 -3.47
CA THR A 229 -3.52 12.75 -3.15
C THR A 229 -2.49 12.99 -2.03
N PHE A 230 -2.11 11.95 -1.28
CA PHE A 230 -1.10 12.04 -0.22
C PHE A 230 0.31 12.09 -0.80
N PHE A 231 0.58 11.33 -1.87
CA PHE A 231 1.91 11.24 -2.49
C PHE A 231 2.18 12.46 -3.36
N LYS A 232 3.02 13.37 -2.88
CA LYS A 232 3.37 14.63 -3.56
C LYS A 232 4.60 14.50 -4.45
N THR A 233 5.38 13.45 -4.27
CA THR A 233 6.60 13.18 -5.04
C THR A 233 6.61 11.74 -5.58
N PRO A 234 7.28 11.49 -6.73
CA PRO A 234 7.40 10.13 -7.28
C PRO A 234 7.98 9.13 -6.28
N GLU A 235 8.94 9.57 -5.46
CA GLU A 235 9.64 8.76 -4.46
C GLU A 235 8.70 8.25 -3.37
N GLU A 236 7.74 9.08 -2.94
CA GLU A 236 6.73 8.69 -1.95
C GLU A 236 5.77 7.61 -2.50
N LEU A 237 5.56 7.56 -3.83
CA LEU A 237 4.70 6.56 -4.47
C LEU A 237 5.42 5.23 -4.74
N GLU A 238 6.77 5.21 -4.75
CA GLU A 238 7.56 4.00 -5.05
C GLU A 238 7.25 2.79 -4.16
N PRO A 239 7.13 2.92 -2.82
CA PRO A 239 6.81 1.79 -1.95
C PRO A 239 5.50 1.12 -2.36
N VAL A 240 4.53 1.91 -2.83
CA VAL A 240 3.22 1.44 -3.28
C VAL A 240 3.29 0.80 -4.65
N LEU A 241 4.07 1.40 -5.57
CA LEU A 241 4.31 0.84 -6.90
C LEU A 241 4.95 -0.55 -6.83
N ALA A 242 5.77 -0.80 -5.80
CA ALA A 242 6.39 -2.10 -5.56
C ALA A 242 5.39 -3.19 -5.12
N LEU A 243 4.21 -2.83 -4.60
CA LEU A 243 3.23 -3.80 -4.08
C LEU A 243 2.51 -4.54 -5.20
N LYS A 244 2.51 -5.86 -5.14
CA LYS A 244 1.66 -6.69 -6.01
C LYS A 244 0.21 -6.67 -5.49
N SER A 245 -0.72 -7.11 -6.33
CA SER A 245 -2.14 -7.24 -5.94
C SER A 245 -2.34 -8.16 -4.73
N ALA A 246 -1.48 -9.19 -4.58
CA ALA A 246 -1.50 -10.07 -3.42
C ALA A 246 -1.06 -9.32 -2.15
N ASP A 247 -0.03 -8.47 -2.25
CA ASP A 247 0.51 -7.69 -1.13
C ASP A 247 -0.54 -6.71 -0.60
N ILE A 248 -1.29 -6.04 -1.48
CA ILE A 248 -2.42 -5.17 -1.09
C ILE A 248 -3.46 -5.96 -0.29
N SER A 249 -3.79 -7.18 -0.73
CA SER A 249 -4.74 -8.03 -0.02
C SER A 249 -4.23 -8.42 1.36
N VAL A 250 -2.92 -8.66 1.52
CA VAL A 250 -2.30 -8.94 2.82
C VAL A 250 -2.36 -7.71 3.73
N VAL A 251 -1.97 -6.53 3.24
CA VAL A 251 -1.99 -5.29 4.04
C VAL A 251 -3.41 -4.92 4.47
N ARG A 252 -4.42 -5.12 3.61
CA ARG A 252 -5.84 -4.95 3.99
C ARG A 252 -6.29 -6.00 5.02
N GLY A 253 -5.89 -7.26 4.87
CA GLY A 253 -6.14 -8.31 5.86
C GLY A 253 -5.59 -7.95 7.24
N VAL A 254 -4.37 -7.42 7.27
CA VAL A 254 -3.71 -6.92 8.49
C VAL A 254 -4.44 -5.73 9.09
N ALA A 255 -4.79 -4.74 8.27
CA ALA A 255 -5.53 -3.57 8.71
C ALA A 255 -6.90 -3.95 9.30
N ARG A 256 -7.58 -4.92 8.68
CA ARG A 256 -8.84 -5.47 9.18
C ARG A 256 -8.64 -6.24 10.48
N ALA A 257 -7.60 -7.06 10.58
CA ALA A 257 -7.29 -7.80 11.79
C ALA A 257 -7.04 -6.88 12.99
N PHE A 258 -6.32 -5.78 12.75
CA PHE A 258 -6.14 -4.72 13.73
C PHE A 258 -7.47 -4.05 14.12
N ALA A 259 -8.28 -3.67 13.14
CA ALA A 259 -9.57 -3.02 13.36
C ALA A 259 -10.54 -3.89 14.18
N GLU A 260 -10.66 -5.17 13.82
CA GLU A 260 -11.47 -6.15 14.54
C GLU A 260 -11.06 -6.25 16.01
N VAL A 261 -9.74 -6.32 16.29
CA VAL A 261 -9.24 -6.43 17.67
C VAL A 261 -9.49 -5.14 18.46
N LYS A 262 -9.24 -3.97 17.85
CA LYS A 262 -9.50 -2.67 18.47
C LYS A 262 -10.97 -2.48 18.84
N LEU A 263 -11.87 -3.01 18.02
CA LEU A 263 -13.31 -2.97 18.25
C LEU A 263 -13.81 -4.13 19.13
N GLY A 264 -12.93 -5.00 19.61
CA GLY A 264 -13.30 -6.11 20.50
C GLY A 264 -14.05 -7.26 19.83
N VAL A 265 -13.94 -7.40 18.52
CA VAL A 265 -14.54 -8.49 17.75
C VAL A 265 -13.84 -9.80 18.08
N ARG A 266 -14.59 -10.79 18.60
CA ARG A 266 -14.03 -12.09 18.97
C ARG A 266 -13.63 -12.90 17.74
N ASP A 267 -12.42 -13.45 17.79
CA ASP A 267 -11.80 -14.17 16.69
C ASP A 267 -12.55 -15.49 16.40
N GLY A 268 -13.29 -15.55 15.29
CA GLY A 268 -14.10 -16.73 14.92
C GLY A 268 -13.28 -17.99 14.59
N LYS A 269 -11.95 -17.89 14.49
CA LYS A 269 -11.07 -18.99 14.08
C LYS A 269 -10.48 -19.83 15.21
N ALA A 270 -10.41 -19.33 16.44
CA ALA A 270 -9.77 -20.04 17.55
C ALA A 270 -10.55 -21.29 18.03
N ASN A 271 -11.84 -21.40 17.72
CA ASN A 271 -12.68 -22.53 18.09
C ASN A 271 -13.46 -23.09 16.88
N LYS A 272 -12.75 -23.64 15.89
CA LYS A 272 -13.38 -24.40 14.79
C LYS A 272 -14.18 -25.63 15.23
N SER A 273 -14.14 -26.03 16.51
CA SER A 273 -14.87 -27.20 17.00
C SER A 273 -16.26 -26.90 17.56
N ARG A 274 -16.61 -25.67 17.94
CA ARG A 274 -17.93 -25.36 18.54
C ARG A 274 -18.31 -23.88 18.42
N SER A 275 -18.95 -23.50 17.32
CA SER A 275 -20.21 -22.72 17.37
C SER A 275 -20.71 -22.47 15.95
N LYS A 276 -22.00 -22.75 15.72
CA LYS A 276 -22.76 -21.95 14.77
C LYS A 276 -22.81 -20.57 15.42
N THR A 277 -22.15 -19.56 14.83
CA THR A 277 -22.32 -18.17 15.25
C THR A 277 -23.81 -17.91 15.41
N SER A 278 -24.25 -17.51 16.59
CA SER A 278 -25.68 -17.31 16.82
C SER A 278 -26.17 -16.19 15.89
N ALA A 279 -27.44 -16.25 15.46
CA ALA A 279 -28.00 -15.19 14.62
C ALA A 279 -27.91 -13.79 15.27
N ALA A 280 -27.85 -13.74 16.62
CA ALA A 280 -27.65 -12.51 17.38
C ALA A 280 -26.20 -11.99 17.31
N GLU A 281 -25.19 -12.88 17.36
CA GLU A 281 -23.79 -12.50 17.17
C GLU A 281 -23.51 -12.08 15.73
N GLN A 282 -24.10 -12.76 14.74
CA GLN A 282 -23.97 -12.35 13.34
C GLN A 282 -24.58 -10.97 13.09
N ARG A 283 -25.76 -10.67 13.67
CA ARG A 283 -26.35 -9.32 13.58
C ARG A 283 -25.46 -8.25 14.19
N LYS A 284 -24.84 -8.52 15.35
CA LYS A 284 -23.88 -7.59 15.96
C LYS A 284 -22.65 -7.37 15.10
N LEU A 285 -22.13 -8.43 14.46
CA LEU A 285 -21.02 -8.31 13.50
C LEU A 285 -21.44 -7.47 12.29
N ASP A 286 -22.61 -7.73 11.72
CA ASP A 286 -23.13 -6.98 10.57
C ASP A 286 -23.37 -5.49 10.92
N GLU A 287 -23.80 -5.19 12.16
CA GLU A 287 -23.93 -3.82 12.70
C GLU A 287 -22.58 -3.12 12.89
N MET A 288 -21.52 -3.86 13.25
CA MET A 288 -20.17 -3.33 13.44
C MET A 288 -19.35 -3.25 12.14
N GLU A 289 -19.77 -3.94 11.07
CA GLU A 289 -19.04 -3.99 9.80
C GLU A 289 -18.70 -2.60 9.21
N PRO A 290 -19.58 -1.58 9.25
CA PRO A 290 -19.23 -0.25 8.79
C PRO A 290 -18.06 0.38 9.58
N GLN A 291 -18.04 0.17 10.90
CA GLN A 291 -16.97 0.68 11.77
C GLN A 291 -15.66 -0.07 11.53
N ILE A 292 -15.73 -1.39 11.30
CA ILE A 292 -14.57 -2.21 10.93
C ILE A 292 -14.01 -1.73 9.59
N ALA A 293 -14.86 -1.50 8.59
CA ALA A 293 -14.43 -1.06 7.26
C ALA A 293 -13.82 0.35 7.27
N GLU A 294 -14.34 1.26 8.11
CA GLU A 294 -13.78 2.60 8.30
C GLU A 294 -12.39 2.52 8.94
N LEU A 295 -12.26 1.77 10.03
CA LEU A 295 -10.98 1.63 10.74
C LEU A 295 -9.96 0.81 9.93
N GLU A 296 -10.39 -0.20 9.17
CA GLU A 296 -9.56 -0.92 8.18
C GLU A 296 -9.00 0.06 7.15
N SER A 297 -9.85 0.94 6.60
CA SER A 297 -9.43 1.91 5.58
C SER A 297 -8.42 2.91 6.15
N ALA A 298 -8.68 3.47 7.33
CA ALA A 298 -7.77 4.39 8.00
C ALA A 298 -6.43 3.73 8.40
N THR A 299 -6.48 2.47 8.83
CA THR A 299 -5.28 1.70 9.19
C THR A 299 -4.46 1.35 7.94
N PHE A 300 -5.13 0.93 6.86
CA PHE A 300 -4.48 0.69 5.57
C PHE A 300 -3.79 1.96 5.06
N GLU A 301 -4.47 3.10 5.13
CA GLU A 301 -3.89 4.41 4.82
C GLU A 301 -2.64 4.67 5.64
N SER A 302 -2.72 4.56 6.98
CA SER A 302 -1.59 4.81 7.87
C SER A 302 -0.41 3.87 7.59
N LEU A 303 -0.68 2.59 7.31
CA LEU A 303 0.34 1.61 7.00
C LEU A 303 1.12 1.98 5.74
N VAL A 304 0.41 2.43 4.70
CA VAL A 304 1.01 2.78 3.42
C VAL A 304 1.74 4.12 3.47
N THR A 305 1.25 5.07 4.26
CA THR A 305 1.75 6.46 4.29
C THR A 305 2.76 6.72 5.40
N HIS A 306 2.47 6.30 6.63
CA HIS A 306 3.27 6.62 7.83
C HIS A 306 4.14 5.45 8.32
N HIS A 307 3.82 4.21 7.95
CA HIS A 307 4.55 3.01 8.38
C HIS A 307 5.16 2.20 7.23
N SER A 308 5.52 2.87 6.13
CA SER A 308 6.06 2.26 4.91
C SER A 308 7.31 1.39 5.16
N VAL A 309 8.14 1.74 6.15
CA VAL A 309 9.32 0.96 6.57
C VAL A 309 8.91 -0.42 7.11
N GLY A 310 7.89 -0.48 7.96
CA GLY A 310 7.40 -1.74 8.54
C GLY A 310 6.64 -2.61 7.55
N LEU A 311 6.16 -2.04 6.44
CA LEU A 311 5.37 -2.72 5.42
C LEU A 311 6.14 -3.88 4.77
N GLN A 312 7.45 -3.71 4.53
CA GLN A 312 8.30 -4.81 4.04
C GLN A 312 8.37 -5.98 5.02
N THR A 313 8.44 -5.71 6.32
CA THR A 313 8.45 -6.73 7.36
C THR A 313 7.09 -7.43 7.43
N ILE A 314 5.98 -6.69 7.36
CA ILE A 314 4.61 -7.23 7.30
C ILE A 314 4.48 -8.22 6.14
N LEU A 315 4.93 -7.85 4.94
CA LEU A 315 4.87 -8.72 3.76
C LEU A 315 5.75 -9.97 3.89
N LYS A 316 6.94 -9.85 4.52
CA LYS A 316 7.83 -11.00 4.78
C LYS A 316 7.22 -12.04 5.71
N GLN A 317 6.37 -11.63 6.67
CA GLN A 317 5.70 -12.55 7.58
C GLN A 317 4.63 -13.42 6.86
N GLY A 318 4.11 -12.96 5.72
CA GLY A 318 3.17 -13.74 4.91
C GLY A 318 1.84 -14.01 5.62
N ALA A 319 1.25 -15.19 5.42
CA ALA A 319 -0.13 -15.47 5.83
C ALA A 319 -0.39 -15.51 7.35
N SER A 320 0.64 -15.57 8.19
CA SER A 320 0.51 -15.60 9.66
C SER A 320 0.50 -14.20 10.29
N VAL A 321 0.75 -13.14 9.51
CA VAL A 321 0.86 -11.78 10.05
C VAL A 321 -0.43 -11.30 10.71
N ASP A 322 -1.60 -11.73 10.22
CA ASP A 322 -2.89 -11.39 10.82
C ASP A 322 -3.01 -11.92 12.25
N GLN A 323 -2.54 -13.15 12.49
CA GLN A 323 -2.54 -13.74 13.84
C GLN A 323 -1.57 -13.01 14.76
N LEU A 324 -0.40 -12.63 14.23
CA LEU A 324 0.57 -11.84 14.98
C LEU A 324 -0.03 -10.48 15.38
N VAL A 325 -0.66 -9.76 14.44
CA VAL A 325 -1.31 -8.49 14.71
C VAL A 325 -2.43 -8.64 15.74
N ARG A 326 -3.26 -9.68 15.65
CA ARG A 326 -4.29 -9.98 16.66
C ARG A 326 -3.72 -10.21 18.04
N ARG A 327 -2.58 -10.90 18.13
CA ARG A 327 -1.88 -11.16 19.39
C ARG A 327 -1.25 -9.90 19.98
N LEU A 328 -0.68 -9.03 19.14
CA LEU A 328 0.10 -7.88 19.59
C LEU A 328 -0.73 -6.61 19.81
N THR A 329 -1.83 -6.44 19.09
CA THR A 329 -2.69 -5.25 19.20
C THR A 329 -3.21 -5.00 20.62
N PRO A 330 -3.63 -6.01 21.42
CA PRO A 330 -4.05 -5.79 22.81
C PRO A 330 -2.94 -5.26 23.72
N ILE A 331 -1.67 -5.54 23.38
CA ILE A 331 -0.49 -5.16 24.19
C ILE A 331 0.03 -3.79 23.78
N PHE A 332 0.18 -3.56 22.47
CA PHE A 332 0.85 -2.37 21.95
C PHE A 332 -0.13 -1.30 21.45
N GLY A 333 -1.39 -1.65 21.19
CA GLY A 333 -2.35 -0.75 20.57
C GLY A 333 -1.85 -0.28 19.22
N ASP A 334 -1.91 1.04 18.98
CA ASP A 334 -1.51 1.65 17.71
C ASP A 334 0.00 1.59 17.47
N GLU A 335 0.80 1.38 18.52
CA GLU A 335 2.26 1.26 18.41
C GLU A 335 2.72 -0.08 17.84
N VAL A 336 1.79 -1.02 17.61
CA VAL A 336 2.11 -2.32 16.99
C VAL A 336 2.85 -2.15 15.65
N TRP A 337 2.58 -1.07 14.90
CA TRP A 337 3.23 -0.80 13.63
C TRP A 337 4.70 -0.39 13.77
N ARG A 338 5.07 0.26 14.88
CA ARG A 338 6.48 0.59 15.17
C ARG A 338 7.32 -0.68 15.35
N LEU A 339 6.75 -1.73 15.94
CA LEU A 339 7.44 -3.02 16.07
C LEU A 339 7.83 -3.59 14.70
N PHE A 340 6.97 -3.48 13.69
CA PHE A 340 7.29 -3.98 12.35
C PHE A 340 8.43 -3.20 11.66
N ALA A 341 8.69 -1.96 12.08
CA ALA A 341 9.84 -1.18 11.62
C ALA A 341 11.14 -1.54 12.36
N GLU A 342 11.07 -2.30 13.47
CA GLU A 342 12.20 -2.65 14.33
C GLU A 342 12.35 -4.18 14.44
N PRO A 343 13.11 -4.82 13.53
CA PRO A 343 13.17 -6.28 13.40
C PRO A 343 13.56 -7.01 14.69
N ASP A 344 14.47 -6.45 15.48
CA ASP A 344 14.95 -7.06 16.71
C ASP A 344 13.86 -7.06 17.80
N ARG A 345 13.13 -5.94 17.96
CA ARG A 345 12.00 -5.86 18.89
C ARG A 345 10.87 -6.79 18.46
N LEU A 346 10.54 -6.82 17.17
CA LEU A 346 9.54 -7.76 16.64
C LEU A 346 9.96 -9.21 16.93
N ARG A 347 11.23 -9.56 16.71
CA ARG A 347 11.76 -10.90 17.00
C ARG A 347 11.61 -11.25 18.48
N ASN A 348 11.92 -10.31 19.38
CA ASN A 348 11.76 -10.52 20.81
C ASN A 348 10.29 -10.87 21.14
N VAL A 349 9.36 -9.97 20.79
CA VAL A 349 7.92 -10.16 21.04
C VAL A 349 7.38 -11.44 20.38
N MET A 350 7.88 -11.80 19.20
CA MET A 350 7.46 -13.02 18.51
C MET A 350 7.77 -14.29 19.30
N ASN A 351 8.90 -14.30 20.02
CA ASN A 351 9.41 -15.45 20.76
C ASN A 351 9.04 -15.45 22.25
N VAL A 352 8.39 -14.38 22.77
CA VAL A 352 7.88 -14.40 24.14
C VAL A 352 6.69 -15.36 24.24
N PRO A 353 6.65 -16.25 25.25
CA PRO A 353 5.56 -17.21 25.40
C PRO A 353 4.19 -16.52 25.55
N GLU A 354 3.13 -17.11 24.99
CA GLU A 354 1.80 -16.48 24.93
C GLU A 354 1.19 -16.17 26.31
N HIS A 355 1.52 -16.94 27.33
CA HIS A 355 1.05 -16.71 28.71
C HIS A 355 1.85 -15.62 29.45
N VAL A 356 3.00 -15.21 28.90
CA VAL A 356 3.90 -14.20 29.48
C VAL A 356 3.67 -12.84 28.84
N ALA A 357 3.51 -12.79 27.52
CA ALA A 357 3.42 -11.52 26.79
C ALA A 357 2.32 -10.57 27.29
N PRO A 358 1.07 -11.02 27.58
CA PRO A 358 0.03 -10.14 28.12
C PRO A 358 0.36 -9.59 29.51
N ALA A 359 1.06 -10.37 30.36
CA ALA A 359 1.40 -9.97 31.72
C ALA A 359 2.55 -8.97 31.77
N LEU A 360 3.55 -9.12 30.88
CA LEU A 360 4.63 -8.13 30.73
C LEU A 360 4.21 -6.87 29.98
N GLY A 361 3.09 -6.91 29.25
CA GLY A 361 2.66 -5.80 28.42
C GLY A 361 3.74 -5.42 27.40
N ARG A 362 4.01 -4.12 27.25
CA ARG A 362 4.97 -3.60 26.25
C ARG A 362 6.41 -4.05 26.50
N LEU A 363 6.77 -4.39 27.74
CA LEU A 363 8.13 -4.79 28.12
C LEU A 363 8.57 -6.10 27.45
N CYS A 364 7.63 -6.90 26.92
CA CYS A 364 7.95 -8.10 26.17
C CYS A 364 8.84 -7.83 24.94
N GLN A 365 8.87 -6.59 24.42
CA GLN A 365 9.77 -6.20 23.32
C GLN A 365 11.26 -6.22 23.68
N HIS A 366 11.59 -6.25 24.97
CA HIS A 366 12.97 -6.28 25.45
C HIS A 366 13.46 -7.68 25.80
N VAL A 367 12.57 -8.69 25.82
CA VAL A 367 12.89 -10.06 26.23
C VAL A 367 13.49 -10.84 25.05
N PRO A 368 14.80 -11.17 25.08
CA PRO A 368 15.43 -11.85 23.96
C PRO A 368 14.95 -13.31 23.85
N PRO A 369 14.98 -13.91 22.64
CA PRO A 369 14.56 -15.30 22.43
C PRO A 369 15.36 -16.33 23.26
N THR A 370 16.57 -15.99 23.69
CA THR A 370 17.36 -16.82 24.61
C THR A 370 16.72 -16.88 25.99
N ILE A 371 16.30 -15.73 26.53
CA ILE A 371 15.63 -15.67 27.84
C ILE A 371 14.25 -16.32 27.78
N SER A 372 13.48 -16.07 26.71
CA SER A 372 12.17 -16.73 26.52
C SER A 372 12.30 -18.26 26.57
N ARG A 373 13.31 -18.82 25.90
CA ARG A 373 13.59 -20.27 25.92
C ARG A 373 13.96 -20.79 27.31
N MET A 374 14.69 -20.01 28.11
CA MET A 374 15.02 -20.39 29.49
C MET A 374 13.76 -20.39 30.36
N VAL A 375 12.90 -19.40 30.21
CA VAL A 375 11.64 -19.30 30.95
C VAL A 375 10.70 -20.46 30.59
N GLU A 376 10.65 -20.87 29.33
CA GLU A 376 9.89 -22.05 28.89
C GLU A 376 10.41 -23.38 29.48
N GLN A 377 11.67 -23.45 29.94
CA GLN A 377 12.21 -24.63 30.62
C GLN A 377 11.69 -24.76 32.06
N ILE A 378 11.04 -23.73 32.61
CA ILE A 378 10.41 -23.80 33.93
C ILE A 378 9.11 -24.60 33.79
N ALA A 379 8.99 -25.70 34.53
CA ALA A 379 7.87 -26.64 34.42
C ALA A 379 6.53 -25.99 34.77
N ASN A 380 6.53 -25.06 35.74
CA ASN A 380 5.37 -24.25 36.08
C ASN A 380 5.36 -22.95 35.26
N ARG A 381 4.37 -22.82 34.37
CA ARG A 381 4.20 -21.67 33.46
C ARG A 381 3.90 -20.36 34.19
N GLU A 382 3.13 -20.42 35.29
CA GLU A 382 2.78 -19.23 36.07
C GLU A 382 4.01 -18.69 36.81
N LEU A 383 4.86 -19.59 37.30
CA LEU A 383 6.14 -19.23 37.93
C LEU A 383 7.06 -18.48 36.97
N GLY A 384 7.23 -18.98 35.74
CA GLY A 384 8.05 -18.32 34.73
C GLY A 384 7.51 -16.95 34.32
N ARG A 385 6.19 -16.82 34.20
CA ARG A 385 5.51 -15.53 33.98
C ARG A 385 5.78 -14.55 35.11
N ASP A 386 5.48 -14.96 36.35
CA ASP A 386 5.52 -14.07 37.50
C ASP A 386 6.96 -13.66 37.84
N LEU A 387 7.95 -14.53 37.61
CA LEU A 387 9.36 -14.19 37.76
C LEU A 387 9.79 -13.03 36.84
N LEU A 388 9.34 -13.05 35.57
CA LEU A 388 9.65 -11.96 34.64
C LEU A 388 8.88 -10.68 34.98
N VAL A 389 7.62 -10.79 35.41
CA VAL A 389 6.82 -9.64 35.86
C VAL A 389 7.45 -8.98 37.07
N PHE A 390 7.87 -9.77 38.07
CA PHE A 390 8.51 -9.23 39.27
C PHE A 390 9.87 -8.63 38.96
N ALA A 391 10.65 -9.22 38.04
CA ALA A 391 11.90 -8.61 37.58
C ALA A 391 11.65 -7.25 36.90
N ALA A 392 10.60 -7.14 36.08
CA ALA A 392 10.22 -5.89 35.45
C ALA A 392 9.77 -4.82 36.47
N GLU A 393 8.99 -5.21 37.47
CA GLU A 393 8.55 -4.31 38.55
C GLU A 393 9.71 -3.83 39.43
N GLU A 394 10.67 -4.72 39.74
CA GLU A 394 11.79 -4.43 40.64
C GLU A 394 12.84 -3.51 40.02
N PHE A 395 13.10 -3.64 38.71
CA PHE A 395 14.16 -2.90 38.03
C PHE A 395 13.66 -1.66 37.28
N GLY A 396 12.37 -1.61 36.92
CA GLY A 396 11.88 -0.63 35.96
C GLY A 396 12.36 -0.94 34.53
N GLU A 397 11.80 -0.26 33.54
CA GLU A 397 11.93 -0.60 32.12
C GLU A 397 13.39 -0.61 31.62
N ASP A 398 14.14 0.46 31.89
CA ASP A 398 15.50 0.63 31.35
C ASP A 398 16.47 -0.44 31.89
N ASP A 399 16.45 -0.68 33.20
CA ASP A 399 17.32 -1.66 33.83
C ASP A 399 16.88 -3.10 33.53
N PHE A 400 15.58 -3.36 33.46
CA PHE A 400 15.06 -4.65 33.01
C PHE A 400 15.54 -4.97 31.60
N ALA A 401 15.38 -4.04 30.66
CA ALA A 401 15.84 -4.22 29.28
C ALA A 401 17.36 -4.43 29.23
N ARG A 402 18.14 -3.64 29.98
CA ARG A 402 19.59 -3.76 30.05
C ARG A 402 20.01 -5.13 30.58
N PHE A 403 19.46 -5.58 31.70
CA PHE A 403 19.85 -6.82 32.37
C PHE A 403 19.47 -8.08 31.60
N LEU A 404 18.42 -8.02 30.78
CA LEU A 404 18.03 -9.13 29.90
C LEU A 404 18.94 -9.28 28.67
N ASN A 405 19.54 -8.19 28.20
CA ASN A 405 20.39 -8.16 27.01
C ASN A 405 21.88 -8.28 27.32
N ASP A 406 22.25 -8.36 28.61
CA ASP A 406 23.64 -8.45 29.05
C ASP A 406 24.16 -9.89 29.07
N GLU A 407 25.25 -10.13 28.34
CA GLU A 407 25.90 -11.43 28.22
C GLU A 407 26.45 -11.96 29.56
N GLU A 408 26.92 -11.08 30.45
CA GLU A 408 27.45 -11.50 31.76
C GLU A 408 26.34 -12.04 32.67
N ARG A 409 25.15 -11.45 32.55
CA ARG A 409 23.95 -11.80 33.32
C ARG A 409 23.21 -13.00 32.72
N LEU A 410 23.49 -13.38 31.47
CA LEU A 410 22.89 -14.54 30.82
C LEU A 410 23.12 -15.85 31.60
N LYS A 411 24.30 -16.01 32.22
CA LYS A 411 24.61 -17.20 33.05
C LYS A 411 23.70 -17.32 34.26
N ILE A 412 23.27 -16.19 34.81
CA ILE A 412 22.34 -16.13 35.94
C ILE A 412 20.97 -16.62 35.48
N TRP A 413 20.49 -16.11 34.34
CA TRP A 413 19.22 -16.55 33.74
C TRP A 413 19.22 -18.05 33.38
N GLN A 414 20.34 -18.59 32.90
CA GLN A 414 20.48 -20.03 32.58
C GLN A 414 20.35 -20.95 33.81
N ALA A 415 20.72 -20.47 35.00
CA ALA A 415 20.65 -21.27 36.22
C ALA A 415 19.23 -21.34 36.82
N ILE A 416 18.34 -20.42 36.45
CA ILE A 416 16.99 -20.28 37.01
C ILE A 416 16.14 -21.55 36.83
N PRO A 417 16.04 -22.17 35.63
CA PRO A 417 15.14 -23.31 35.45
C PRO A 417 15.51 -24.51 36.34
N GLY A 418 16.81 -24.82 36.46
CA GLY A 418 17.29 -25.91 37.31
C GLY A 418 16.99 -25.68 38.80
N LYS A 419 17.03 -24.44 39.27
CA LYS A 419 16.73 -24.09 40.66
C LYS A 419 15.24 -24.21 40.97
N PHE A 420 14.39 -23.64 40.11
CA PHE A 420 12.95 -23.59 40.38
C PHE A 420 12.22 -24.91 40.11
N ASN A 421 12.67 -25.71 39.14
CA ASN A 421 12.04 -27.00 38.82
C ASN A 421 12.23 -28.08 39.90
N ASN A 422 13.33 -28.01 40.66
CA ASN A 422 13.67 -29.04 41.65
C ASN A 422 13.23 -28.67 43.08
N SER A 423 13.04 -27.38 43.36
CA SER A 423 12.96 -26.89 44.74
C SER A 423 11.70 -26.11 45.06
N PHE A 424 10.82 -25.84 44.08
CA PHE A 424 9.70 -24.92 44.28
C PHE A 424 8.37 -25.45 43.73
N ASN A 425 7.36 -25.56 44.60
CA ASN A 425 5.99 -25.93 44.22
C ASN A 425 5.09 -24.70 44.26
N TYR A 426 5.07 -23.94 43.16
CA TYR A 426 4.36 -22.65 43.06
C TYR A 426 2.87 -22.80 42.76
N GLN A 427 2.04 -22.06 43.48
CA GLN A 427 0.62 -21.85 43.19
C GLN A 427 0.33 -20.37 43.44
N PRO A 428 -0.11 -19.57 42.47
CA PRO A 428 -0.24 -18.11 42.65
C PRO A 428 -1.36 -17.70 43.62
N ASP A 429 -2.42 -18.52 43.76
CA ASP A 429 -3.65 -18.18 44.50
C ASP A 429 -3.86 -18.99 45.80
N ALA A 430 -2.81 -19.50 46.45
CA ALA A 430 -3.01 -20.31 47.65
C ALA A 430 -3.42 -19.47 48.88
N LEU A 431 -4.27 -20.06 49.72
CA LEU A 431 -4.70 -19.41 50.97
C LEU A 431 -3.55 -19.35 52.00
N PRO A 432 -3.44 -18.25 52.77
CA PRO A 432 -2.45 -18.14 53.85
C PRO A 432 -2.58 -19.29 54.87
N GLY A 433 -1.46 -19.94 55.22
CA GLY A 433 -1.40 -20.97 56.27
C GLY A 433 -1.34 -22.43 55.81
N SER A 434 -1.19 -22.72 54.51
CA SER A 434 -1.14 -24.10 53.98
C SER A 434 0.21 -24.83 54.10
N GLY A 435 1.13 -24.34 54.93
CA GLY A 435 2.41 -25.01 55.27
C GLY A 435 3.39 -25.16 54.11
N SER A 436 3.21 -24.39 53.04
CA SER A 436 4.01 -24.46 51.82
C SER A 436 4.14 -23.05 51.27
N VAL A 437 5.31 -22.74 50.72
CA VAL A 437 5.67 -21.44 50.15
C VAL A 437 4.86 -21.24 48.87
N ARG A 438 3.62 -20.75 48.99
CA ARG A 438 2.58 -20.84 47.95
C ARG A 438 1.97 -19.47 47.62
N ASN A 439 2.66 -18.36 47.86
CA ASN A 439 2.13 -17.04 47.56
C ASN A 439 3.09 -16.23 46.66
N ALA A 440 2.54 -15.32 45.87
CA ALA A 440 3.31 -14.35 45.06
C ALA A 440 4.35 -13.57 45.89
N GLU A 441 4.04 -13.25 47.16
CA GLU A 441 4.94 -12.57 48.09
C GLU A 441 6.17 -13.42 48.45
N ASP A 442 5.98 -14.72 48.63
CA ASP A 442 7.09 -15.62 48.91
C ASP A 442 8.01 -15.75 47.70
N LEU A 443 7.42 -15.81 46.49
CA LEU A 443 8.19 -15.81 45.26
C LEU A 443 9.00 -14.52 45.13
N ARG A 444 8.44 -13.35 45.46
CA ARG A 444 9.20 -12.08 45.50
C ARG A 444 10.37 -12.17 46.48
N MET A 445 10.19 -12.74 47.67
CA MET A 445 11.27 -12.92 48.65
C MET A 445 12.38 -13.84 48.11
N VAL A 446 12.02 -14.97 47.50
CA VAL A 446 12.98 -15.91 46.90
C VAL A 446 13.70 -15.27 45.68
N CYS A 447 12.97 -14.46 44.91
CA CYS A 447 13.51 -13.72 43.79
C CYS A 447 14.41 -12.55 44.22
N ALA A 448 14.30 -12.02 45.44
CA ALA A 448 15.14 -10.90 45.90
C ALA A 448 16.65 -11.20 45.77
N GLY A 449 17.08 -12.40 46.15
CA GLY A 449 18.47 -12.83 45.96
C GLY A 449 18.86 -12.93 44.49
N LEU A 450 17.95 -13.44 43.64
CA LEU A 450 18.16 -13.49 42.19
C LEU A 450 18.30 -12.09 41.62
N PHE A 451 17.47 -11.15 42.07
CA PHE A 451 17.46 -9.78 41.60
C PHE A 451 18.71 -9.01 42.02
N GLU A 452 19.22 -9.26 43.24
CA GLU A 452 20.54 -8.77 43.66
C GLU A 452 21.68 -9.36 42.82
N SER A 453 21.63 -10.66 42.50
CA SER A 453 22.61 -11.29 41.61
C SER A 453 22.59 -10.65 40.21
N LEU A 454 21.39 -10.36 39.68
CA LEU A 454 21.22 -9.64 38.42
C LEU A 454 21.74 -8.20 38.52
N ARG A 455 21.51 -7.46 39.61
CA ARG A 455 22.09 -6.11 39.79
C ARG A 455 23.61 -6.14 39.77
N LYS A 456 24.22 -7.08 40.51
CA LYS A 456 25.68 -7.20 40.65
C LYS A 456 26.36 -7.85 39.45
N GLY A 457 25.61 -8.53 38.57
CA GLY A 457 26.17 -9.30 37.45
C GLY A 457 26.96 -10.54 37.90
N GLN A 458 26.79 -10.98 39.14
CA GLN A 458 27.51 -12.11 39.74
C GLN A 458 26.52 -13.11 40.29
N LEU A 459 26.78 -14.40 40.04
CA LEU A 459 25.96 -15.50 40.56
C LEU A 459 26.31 -15.67 42.03
N GLU A 460 25.57 -15.01 42.93
CA GLU A 460 25.74 -15.25 44.36
C GLU A 460 25.34 -16.71 44.65
N LYS A 461 26.11 -17.39 45.50
CA LYS A 461 25.71 -18.72 45.98
C LYS A 461 24.45 -18.52 46.82
N PHE A 462 23.30 -18.76 46.21
CA PHE A 462 22.01 -18.73 46.88
C PHE A 462 22.04 -19.74 48.03
N GLY A 463 22.08 -19.23 49.27
CA GLY A 463 21.98 -20.02 50.50
C GLY A 463 20.57 -20.53 50.75
#